data_AF-A0A950LNQ8-F1
#
_entry.id   AF-A0A950LNQ8-F1
#
_cell.length_a   1.000
_cell.length_b   1.000
_cell.length_c   1.000
_cell.angle_alpha   90.00
_cell.angle_beta   90.00
_cell.angle_gamma   90.00
#
_symmetry.space_group_name_H-M   'P 1'
#
loop_
_entity.id
_entity.type
_entity.pdbx_description
1 polymer ?
#
loop_
_entity_poly.entity_id
_entity_poly.type
_entity_poly.pdbx_seq_one_letter_code
_entity_poly.pdbx_strand_id
1 'polypeptide(L)'
;MRTRAKWSRWGWGRGEGYSLEIGGTFRCSVVLKPASGDEPGSYSASINAVECGRYLDRESAMRAVEQRLESDMARILRDWTVYQALKALNGDEVPRLALNPRKR
;
A
#
# COMPACT_ATOMS: atom_id res chain seq x y z
N MET A 1 -15.41 -16.68 3.86
CA MET A 1 -14.35 -15.64 3.82
C MET A 1 -13.89 -15.47 2.38
N ARG A 2 -14.18 -14.35 1.71
CA ARG A 2 -13.61 -14.07 0.38
C ARG A 2 -12.13 -13.76 0.58
N THR A 3 -11.24 -14.51 -0.05
CA THR A 3 -9.79 -14.34 0.05
C THR A 3 -9.39 -12.91 -0.33
N ARG A 4 -8.96 -12.12 0.67
CA ARG A 4 -8.38 -10.78 0.53
C ARG A 4 -6.89 -10.90 0.19
N ALA A 5 -6.62 -11.44 -1.00
CA ALA A 5 -5.28 -11.59 -1.57
C ALA A 5 -5.32 -11.78 -3.10
N LYS A 6 -6.34 -11.23 -3.75
CA LYS A 6 -6.51 -11.32 -5.19
C LYS A 6 -6.94 -9.98 -5.75
N TRP A 7 -6.43 -9.67 -6.94
CA TRP A 7 -6.93 -8.54 -7.70
C TRP A 7 -8.40 -8.75 -8.04
N SER A 8 -9.19 -7.72 -7.78
CA SER A 8 -10.61 -7.67 -8.11
C SER A 8 -10.81 -6.48 -9.04
N ARG A 9 -11.40 -6.74 -10.20
CA ARG A 9 -11.76 -5.70 -11.17
C ARG A 9 -13.05 -5.02 -10.74
N TRP A 10 -13.10 -3.71 -10.89
CA TRP A 10 -14.29 -2.89 -10.69
C TRP A 10 -14.34 -1.81 -11.77
N GLY A 11 -15.52 -1.27 -12.02
CA GLY A 11 -15.67 -0.18 -12.96
C GLY A 11 -17.10 0.33 -12.98
N TRP A 12 -17.24 1.65 -13.11
CA TRP A 12 -18.52 2.33 -13.26
C TRP A 12 -18.36 3.39 -14.36
N GLY A 13 -19.15 3.29 -15.43
CA GLY A 13 -19.07 4.19 -16.57
C GLY A 13 -17.75 4.07 -17.36
N ARG A 14 -17.04 5.18 -17.56
CA ARG A 14 -15.78 5.24 -18.33
C ARG A 14 -14.52 4.91 -17.51
N GLY A 15 -14.66 4.66 -16.20
CA GLY A 15 -13.55 4.36 -15.30
C GLY A 15 -13.46 2.86 -15.00
N GLU A 16 -12.37 2.23 -15.43
CA GLU A 16 -12.01 0.87 -15.03
C GLU A 16 -10.90 0.90 -13.97
N GLY A 17 -11.01 0.04 -12.97
CA GLY A 17 -10.02 -0.08 -11.92
C GLY A 17 -9.87 -1.51 -11.41
N TYR A 18 -8.76 -1.73 -10.73
CA TYR A 18 -8.37 -2.99 -10.13
C TYR A 18 -8.00 -2.70 -8.68
N SER A 19 -8.45 -3.53 -7.76
CA SER A 19 -8.11 -3.41 -6.33
C SER A 19 -7.57 -4.72 -5.80
N LEU A 20 -6.51 -4.65 -5.02
CA LEU A 20 -5.96 -5.75 -4.25
C LEU A 20 -5.94 -5.32 -2.79
N GLU A 21 -6.61 -6.08 -1.94
CA GLU A 21 -6.57 -5.87 -0.50
C GLU A 21 -5.81 -7.02 0.14
N ILE A 22 -4.90 -6.72 1.07
CA ILE A 22 -4.25 -7.70 1.94
C ILE A 22 -4.66 -7.41 3.37
N GLY A 23 -5.46 -8.32 3.95
CA GLY A 23 -6.00 -8.17 5.29
C GLY A 23 -6.87 -6.91 5.43
N GLY A 24 -6.48 -5.99 6.31
CA GLY A 24 -7.09 -4.65 6.45
C GLY A 24 -6.08 -3.50 6.37
N THR A 25 -4.81 -3.81 6.11
CA THR A 25 -3.68 -2.86 6.23
C THR A 25 -3.27 -2.28 4.88
N PHE A 26 -3.32 -3.10 3.83
CA PHE A 26 -2.96 -2.67 2.49
C PHE A 26 -4.18 -2.65 1.58
N ARG A 27 -4.50 -1.47 1.08
CA ARG A 27 -5.46 -1.26 0.00
C ARG A 27 -4.71 -0.75 -1.22
N CYS A 28 -4.48 -1.65 -2.16
CA CYS A 28 -3.83 -1.35 -3.41
C CYS A 28 -4.88 -1.07 -4.49
N SER A 29 -4.62 -0.11 -5.36
CA SER A 29 -5.47 0.14 -6.52
C SER A 29 -4.69 0.53 -7.76
N VAL A 30 -5.18 0.08 -8.90
CA VAL A 30 -4.70 0.47 -10.23
C VAL A 30 -5.91 0.98 -11.00
N VAL A 31 -5.88 2.24 -11.42
CA VAL A 31 -7.02 2.91 -12.07
C VAL A 31 -6.61 3.39 -13.45
N LEU A 32 -7.43 3.05 -14.46
CA LEU A 32 -7.26 3.61 -15.79
C LEU A 32 -7.61 5.10 -15.77
N LYS A 33 -6.63 5.93 -16.11
CA LYS A 33 -6.79 7.33 -16.46
C LYS A 33 -6.98 7.38 -17.98
N PRO A 34 -8.20 7.70 -18.46
CA PRO A 34 -8.43 7.81 -19.90
C PRO A 34 -7.54 8.90 -20.49
N ALA A 35 -7.21 8.77 -21.77
CA ALA A 35 -6.46 9.78 -22.50
C ALA A 35 -7.15 11.15 -22.37
N SER A 36 -6.35 12.20 -22.17
CA SER A 36 -6.84 13.57 -22.05
C SER A 36 -5.98 14.47 -22.94
N GLY A 37 -6.60 15.06 -23.97
CA GLY A 37 -5.87 15.85 -24.96
C GLY A 37 -4.78 15.01 -25.65
N ASP A 38 -3.53 15.46 -25.54
CA ASP A 38 -2.36 14.83 -26.16
C ASP A 38 -1.71 13.75 -25.28
N GLU A 39 -2.18 13.52 -24.05
CA GLU A 39 -1.61 12.48 -23.19
C GLU A 39 -2.26 11.10 -23.44
N PRO A 40 -1.46 10.04 -23.67
CA PRO A 40 -2.00 8.70 -23.81
C PRO A 40 -2.64 8.24 -22.50
N GLY A 41 -3.66 7.38 -22.62
CA GLY A 41 -4.27 6.74 -21.46
C GLY A 41 -3.22 5.99 -20.64
N SER A 42 -3.30 6.10 -19.32
CA SER A 42 -2.32 5.52 -18.41
C SER A 42 -3.00 4.87 -17.21
N TYR A 43 -2.31 3.93 -16.57
CA TYR A 43 -2.74 3.28 -15.35
C TYR A 43 -2.03 3.95 -14.16
N SER A 44 -2.80 4.55 -13.27
CA SER A 44 -2.29 5.11 -12.02
C SER A 44 -2.33 4.03 -10.93
N ALA A 45 -1.17 3.73 -10.38
CA ALA A 45 -0.98 2.76 -9.29
C ALA A 45 -0.93 3.49 -7.94
N SER A 46 -1.57 2.92 -6.92
CA SER A 46 -1.53 3.46 -5.57
C SER A 46 -1.65 2.38 -4.49
N ILE A 47 -1.10 2.68 -3.31
CA ILE A 47 -1.22 1.88 -2.09
C ILE A 47 -1.65 2.80 -0.96
N ASN A 48 -2.74 2.46 -0.25
CA ASN A 48 -3.30 3.26 0.84
C ASN A 48 -3.52 4.74 0.46
N ALA A 49 -4.01 4.96 -0.77
CA ALA A 49 -4.23 6.27 -1.39
C ALA A 49 -2.95 7.09 -1.71
N VAL A 50 -1.76 6.52 -1.53
CA VAL A 50 -0.49 7.12 -1.97
C VAL A 50 -0.18 6.65 -3.39
N GLU A 51 -0.05 7.57 -4.33
CA GLU A 51 0.34 7.27 -5.72
C GLU A 51 1.78 6.69 -5.74
N CYS A 52 1.93 5.50 -6.32
CA CYS A 52 3.21 4.82 -6.45
C CYS A 52 3.83 5.02 -7.83
N GLY A 53 3.03 5.39 -8.83
CA GLY A 53 3.49 5.66 -10.18
C GLY A 53 2.37 5.63 -11.21
N ARG A 54 2.74 5.95 -12.44
CA ARG A 54 1.88 5.87 -13.64
C ARG A 54 2.56 5.02 -14.69
N TYR A 55 1.79 4.18 -15.35
CA TYR A 55 2.27 3.19 -16.30
C TYR A 55 1.41 3.20 -17.55
N LEU A 56 1.97 2.85 -18.69
CA LEU A 56 1.21 2.79 -19.94
C LEU A 56 0.35 1.53 -20.02
N ASP A 57 0.76 0.46 -19.33
CA ASP A 57 0.09 -0.82 -19.33
C ASP A 57 -0.36 -1.26 -17.93
N ARG A 58 -1.48 -1.97 -17.90
CA ARG A 58 -2.10 -2.47 -16.66
C ARG A 58 -1.17 -3.40 -15.89
N GLU A 59 -0.55 -4.36 -16.59
CA GLU A 59 0.24 -5.41 -15.95
C GLU A 59 1.47 -4.84 -15.26
N SER A 60 2.16 -3.88 -15.85
CA SER A 60 3.29 -3.19 -15.22
C SER A 60 2.84 -2.38 -14.00
N ALA A 61 1.68 -1.71 -14.06
CA ALA A 61 1.12 -1.04 -12.89
C ALA A 61 0.82 -2.02 -11.75
N MET A 62 0.21 -3.16 -12.06
CA MET A 62 -0.10 -4.20 -11.06
C MET A 62 1.16 -4.81 -10.47
N ARG A 63 2.14 -5.19 -11.30
CA ARG A 63 3.44 -5.71 -10.85
C ARG A 63 4.20 -4.73 -9.99
N ALA A 64 4.21 -3.45 -10.37
CA ALA A 64 4.89 -2.42 -9.58
C ALA A 64 4.26 -2.26 -8.19
N VAL A 65 2.93 -2.33 -8.12
CA VAL A 65 2.20 -2.35 -6.84
C VAL A 65 2.54 -3.58 -6.03
N GLU A 66 2.58 -4.77 -6.63
CA GLU A 66 2.94 -6.02 -5.95
C GLU A 66 4.36 -5.96 -5.38
N GLN A 67 5.34 -5.52 -6.17
CA GLN A 67 6.72 -5.36 -5.71
C GLN A 67 6.83 -4.38 -4.54
N ARG A 68 6.10 -3.26 -4.62
CA ARG A 68 6.09 -2.28 -3.54
C ARG A 68 5.43 -2.83 -2.28
N LEU A 69 4.30 -3.52 -2.44
CA LEU A 69 3.57 -4.20 -1.37
C LEU A 69 4.46 -5.23 -0.66
N GLU A 70 5.19 -6.06 -1.42
CA GLU A 70 6.12 -7.04 -0.88
C GLU A 70 7.25 -6.37 -0.08
N SER A 71 7.83 -5.30 -0.62
CA SER A 71 8.88 -4.53 0.05
C SER A 71 8.40 -3.91 1.36
N ASP A 72 7.21 -3.30 1.35
CA ASP A 72 6.62 -2.67 2.53
C ASP A 72 6.21 -3.73 3.57
N MET A 73 5.66 -4.87 3.14
CA MET A 73 5.34 -5.99 4.03
C MET A 73 6.60 -6.55 4.71
N ALA A 74 7.70 -6.73 3.97
CA ALA A 74 8.96 -7.21 4.54
C ALA A 74 9.48 -6.27 5.65
N ARG A 75 9.35 -4.96 5.45
CA ARG A 75 9.70 -3.95 6.48
C ARG A 75 8.78 -4.04 7.70
N ILE A 76 7.47 -4.10 7.48
CA ILE A 76 6.49 -4.23 8.58
C ILE A 76 6.73 -5.49 9.40
N LEU A 77 7.00 -6.64 8.75
CA LEU A 77 7.27 -7.89 9.46
C LEU A 77 8.53 -7.77 10.32
N ARG A 78 9.58 -7.14 9.80
CA ARG A 78 10.81 -6.87 10.57
C ARG A 78 10.53 -5.98 11.78
N ASP A 79 9.84 -4.86 11.58
CA ASP A 79 9.51 -3.91 12.65
C ASP A 79 8.58 -4.54 13.68
N TRP A 80 7.65 -5.40 13.24
CA TRP A 80 6.79 -6.18 14.11
C TRP A 80 7.56 -7.14 15.01
N THR A 81 8.56 -7.84 14.46
CA THR A 81 9.45 -8.70 15.26
C THR A 81 10.19 -7.88 16.33
N VAL A 82 10.72 -6.71 15.96
CA VAL A 82 11.38 -5.80 16.91
C VAL A 82 10.41 -5.31 17.98
N TYR A 83 9.20 -4.91 17.60
CA TYR A 83 8.14 -4.49 18.51
C TYR A 83 7.82 -5.59 19.54
N GLN A 84 7.63 -6.84 19.08
CA GLN A 84 7.34 -7.97 19.96
C GLN A 84 8.51 -8.24 20.93
N ALA A 85 9.75 -8.19 20.45
CA ALA A 85 10.93 -8.37 21.28
C ALA A 85 11.05 -7.27 22.36
N LEU A 86 10.84 -6.00 21.98
CA LEU A 86 10.83 -4.88 22.93
C LEU A 86 9.74 -5.03 23.96
N LYS A 87 8.54 -5.45 23.54
CA LYS A 87 7.41 -5.68 24.43
C LYS A 87 7.71 -6.78 25.45
N ALA A 88 8.28 -7.90 25.01
CA ALA A 88 8.65 -9.01 25.89
C ALA A 88 9.72 -8.62 26.93
N LEU A 89 10.71 -7.80 26.54
CA LEU A 89 11.79 -7.35 27.43
C LEU A 89 11.32 -6.34 28.49
N ASN A 90 10.22 -5.64 28.27
CA ASN A 90 9.72 -4.58 29.14
C ASN A 90 8.40 -4.95 29.84
N GLY A 91 8.19 -6.25 30.13
CA GLY A 91 7.04 -6.70 30.92
C GLY A 91 5.69 -6.45 30.22
N ASP A 92 5.63 -6.72 28.91
CA ASP A 92 4.47 -6.46 28.05
C ASP A 92 4.17 -4.97 27.76
N GLU A 93 5.07 -4.07 28.12
CA GLU A 93 5.00 -2.66 27.75
C GLU A 93 5.97 -2.31 26.61
N VAL A 94 5.60 -1.33 25.79
CA VAL A 94 6.47 -0.85 24.70
C VAL A 94 7.09 0.46 25.17
N PRO A 95 8.43 0.60 25.20
CA PRO A 95 9.08 1.82 25.62
C PRO A 95 8.59 3.02 24.81
N ARG A 96 8.07 4.04 25.51
CA ARG A 96 7.64 5.30 24.89
C ARG A 96 8.75 6.31 25.06
N LEU A 97 9.19 6.92 23.96
CA LEU A 97 10.10 8.06 24.03
C LEU A 97 9.38 9.21 24.75
N ALA A 98 9.92 9.65 25.88
CA ALA A 98 9.48 10.88 26.51
C ALA A 98 9.89 12.04 25.60
N LEU A 99 8.90 12.74 25.02
CA LEU A 99 9.15 14.01 24.34
C LEU A 99 9.61 15.00 25.41
N ASN A 100 10.92 15.22 25.54
CA ASN A 100 11.44 16.27 26.38
C ASN A 100 10.93 17.62 25.85
N PRO A 101 10.11 18.38 26.61
CA PRO A 101 9.81 19.74 26.23
C PRO A 101 11.13 20.49 26.26
N ARG A 102 11.58 20.98 25.09
CA ARG A 102 12.78 21.80 24.99
C ARG A 102 12.70 22.90 26.06
N LYS A 103 13.63 22.89 27.03
CA LYS A 103 13.83 24.02 27.95
C LYS A 103 14.09 25.24 27.07
N ARG A 104 13.20 26.23 27.16
CA ARG A 104 13.38 27.55 26.57
C ARG A 104 14.51 28.29 27.28
#